data_AF-A0A1E4R946-F1
#
_entry.id   AF-A0A1E4R946-F1
#
_cell.length_a   1.000
_cell.length_b   1.000
_cell.length_c   1.000
_cell.angle_alpha   90.00
_cell.angle_beta   90.00
_cell.angle_gamma   90.00
#
_symmetry.space_group_name_H-M   'P 1'
#
loop_
_entity.id
_entity.type
_entity.pdbx_description
1 polymer ?
#
loop_
_entity_poly.entity_id
_entity_poly.type
_entity_poly.pdbx_seq_one_letter_code
_entity_poly.pdbx_strand_id
1 'polypeptide(L)'
;MNNYLNRISQDLINSNLNHYWSGFQSVAYALYDKNYVYLFNHPRMKRSEQNHYQIFNWDERFIGCTLILYNDYPTAIVNMDLCENYESLYSLLVHELFHGFQYVKGETRFADEILGITYPLSKENVELRNQERINLFSAVLEKNIIKKKLYLNTFIALREKRANKFPNNLLYESLIETIEGPAWYVELKAFAEKTPIAYESVLKKYGQNLQDKYESTSNIRKSCYSSGLFMCLLLDEFSPGWKESFWGEEETLYDIIKQLSDNLVKINQVEISSETEEVINFAIECRKTTFESFEQQKGIHLFIEGKIDAKSFDPMNIISFEYKFLHKNFLKVRINNEEYLVQQPVIAYCKNRLQNIIKLHLILKNNPIENADSLTIDGIGVIKGMYQKHENVLYLYV
;
A
#
# COMPACT_ATOMS: atom_id res chain seq x y z
N MET A 1 -17.93 14.52 14.10
CA MET A 1 -17.67 13.08 13.91
C MET A 1 -18.77 12.19 14.49
N ASN A 2 -19.30 12.38 15.71
CA ASN A 2 -20.42 11.55 16.23
C ASN A 2 -21.65 11.48 15.31
N ASN A 3 -21.95 12.53 14.54
CA ASN A 3 -23.05 12.52 13.56
C ASN A 3 -22.81 11.54 12.38
N TYR A 4 -21.55 11.19 12.09
CA TYR A 4 -21.21 10.26 11.02
C TYR A 4 -21.44 8.80 11.41
N LEU A 5 -21.28 8.43 12.68
CA LEU A 5 -21.41 7.05 13.14
C LEU A 5 -22.81 6.47 12.88
N ASN A 6 -23.85 7.22 13.28
CA ASN A 6 -25.24 6.80 13.05
C ASN A 6 -25.57 6.79 11.55
N ARG A 7 -25.09 7.77 10.80
CA ARG A 7 -25.30 7.84 9.34
C ARG A 7 -24.62 6.66 8.64
N ILE A 8 -23.40 6.28 9.02
CA ILE A 8 -22.71 5.10 8.49
C ILE A 8 -23.52 3.84 8.76
N SER A 9 -24.04 3.63 9.98
CA SER A 9 -24.86 2.45 10.26
C SER A 9 -26.14 2.38 9.42
N GLN A 10 -26.68 3.52 9.00
CA GLN A 10 -27.87 3.60 8.16
C GLN A 10 -27.53 3.42 6.66
N ASP A 11 -26.42 4.00 6.21
CA ASP A 11 -25.99 3.93 4.80
C ASP A 11 -25.37 2.57 4.47
N LEU A 12 -24.74 1.90 5.44
CA LEU A 12 -24.01 0.64 5.26
C LEU A 12 -24.94 -0.58 5.46
N ILE A 13 -25.90 -0.71 4.55
CA ILE A 13 -26.79 -1.87 4.46
C ILE A 13 -26.31 -2.75 3.30
N ASN A 14 -26.36 -4.07 3.47
CA ASN A 14 -25.84 -5.05 2.48
C ASN A 14 -26.37 -4.84 1.06
N SER A 15 -27.60 -4.33 0.88
CA SER A 15 -28.15 -4.01 -0.43
C SER A 15 -27.32 -2.98 -1.20
N ASN A 16 -26.70 -2.02 -0.49
CA ASN A 16 -25.87 -0.98 -1.09
C ASN A 16 -24.49 -1.53 -1.48
N LEU A 17 -23.89 -2.39 -0.64
CA LEU A 17 -22.60 -3.03 -0.96
C LEU A 17 -22.70 -3.92 -2.20
N ASN A 18 -23.82 -4.63 -2.36
CA ASN A 18 -24.10 -5.45 -3.54
C ASN A 18 -24.17 -4.63 -4.85
N HIS A 19 -24.49 -3.33 -4.76
CA HIS A 19 -24.48 -2.44 -5.92
C HIS A 19 -23.04 -2.09 -6.36
N TYR A 20 -22.10 -2.05 -5.42
CA TYR A 20 -20.70 -1.80 -5.76
C TYR A 20 -20.04 -3.03 -6.37
N TRP A 21 -20.24 -4.20 -5.76
CA TRP A 21 -19.72 -5.47 -6.23
C TRP A 21 -20.71 -6.61 -5.95
N SER A 22 -20.96 -7.46 -6.95
CA SER A 22 -21.93 -8.55 -6.87
C SER A 22 -21.56 -9.55 -5.76
N GLY A 23 -22.48 -9.78 -4.83
CA GLY A 23 -22.29 -10.66 -3.67
C GLY A 23 -21.44 -10.07 -2.54
N PHE A 24 -21.11 -8.77 -2.58
CA PHE A 24 -20.30 -8.14 -1.54
C PHE A 24 -21.01 -8.13 -0.18
N GLN A 25 -20.49 -8.94 0.74
CA GLN A 25 -20.96 -9.06 2.11
C GLN A 25 -20.01 -8.33 3.07
N SER A 26 -20.57 -7.51 3.95
CA SER A 26 -19.81 -6.84 5.01
C SER A 26 -19.27 -7.85 6.02
N VAL A 27 -18.03 -7.65 6.45
CA VAL A 27 -17.49 -8.22 7.69
C VAL A 27 -17.81 -7.31 8.89
N ALA A 28 -17.33 -7.66 10.09
CA ALA A 28 -17.34 -6.73 11.21
C ALA A 28 -16.48 -5.50 10.88
N TYR A 29 -16.74 -4.37 11.51
CA TYR A 29 -15.88 -3.20 11.31
C TYR A 29 -15.83 -2.31 12.54
N ALA A 30 -14.78 -1.50 12.64
CA ALA A 30 -14.65 -0.49 13.65
C ALA A 30 -14.18 0.84 13.08
N LEU A 31 -14.77 1.91 13.58
CA LEU A 31 -14.27 3.26 13.38
C LEU A 31 -13.58 3.68 14.67
N TYR A 32 -12.48 4.41 14.61
CA TYR A 32 -11.79 4.81 15.83
C TYR A 32 -11.13 6.18 15.70
N ASP A 33 -10.89 6.79 16.86
CA ASP A 33 -10.02 7.95 17.03
C ASP A 33 -8.97 7.64 18.11
N LYS A 34 -8.15 8.63 18.48
CA LYS A 34 -7.11 8.48 19.50
C LYS A 34 -7.60 8.06 20.90
N ASN A 35 -8.90 8.13 21.18
CA ASN A 35 -9.48 7.87 22.50
C ASN A 35 -10.42 6.65 22.50
N TYR A 36 -11.21 6.45 21.44
CA TYR A 36 -12.30 5.48 21.42
C TYR A 36 -12.35 4.65 20.13
N VAL A 37 -12.86 3.43 20.29
CA VAL A 37 -13.20 2.50 19.21
C VAL A 37 -14.71 2.27 19.22
N TYR A 38 -15.32 2.36 18.05
CA TYR A 38 -16.73 2.16 17.77
C TYR A 38 -16.88 0.91 16.92
N LEU A 39 -17.23 -0.22 17.53
CA LEU A 39 -17.29 -1.54 16.90
C LEU A 39 -18.71 -1.86 16.42
N PHE A 40 -18.85 -2.27 15.17
CA PHE A 40 -20.10 -2.57 14.48
C PHE A 40 -20.10 -4.01 13.96
N ASN A 41 -21.29 -4.63 13.90
CA ASN A 41 -21.53 -5.94 13.27
C ASN A 41 -20.62 -7.10 13.74
N HIS A 42 -19.98 -6.96 14.91
CA HIS A 42 -19.06 -7.95 15.43
C HIS A 42 -19.82 -9.06 16.19
N PRO A 43 -19.56 -10.37 15.96
CA PRO A 43 -20.30 -11.46 16.61
C PRO A 43 -20.23 -11.48 18.14
N ARG A 44 -19.12 -11.00 18.71
CA ARG A 44 -18.93 -10.86 20.17
C ARG A 44 -19.45 -9.53 20.76
N MET A 45 -20.08 -8.68 19.96
CA MET A 45 -20.62 -7.40 20.43
C MET A 45 -21.81 -7.61 21.37
N LYS A 46 -21.83 -6.93 22.51
CA LYS A 46 -23.03 -6.89 23.37
C LYS A 46 -24.07 -6.01 22.72
N ARG A 47 -25.13 -6.61 22.15
CA ARG A 47 -26.22 -5.86 21.53
C ARG A 47 -26.95 -5.02 22.58
N SER A 48 -26.95 -3.71 22.39
CA SER A 48 -27.84 -2.77 23.07
C SER A 48 -28.98 -2.42 22.12
N GLU A 49 -30.21 -2.32 22.60
CA GLU A 49 -31.35 -1.89 21.79
C GLU A 49 -31.21 -0.45 21.28
N GLN A 50 -30.33 0.35 21.87
CA GLN A 50 -30.22 1.80 21.60
C GLN A 50 -29.10 2.19 20.62
N ASN A 51 -28.08 1.34 20.44
CA ASN A 51 -26.91 1.66 19.61
C ASN A 51 -26.56 0.51 18.67
N HIS A 52 -26.32 0.84 17.39
CA HIS A 52 -25.84 -0.11 16.37
C HIS A 52 -24.36 -0.51 16.57
N TYR A 53 -23.67 0.06 17.56
CA TYR A 53 -22.26 -0.17 17.84
C TYR A 53 -21.96 -0.21 19.33
N GLN A 54 -20.84 -0.87 19.67
CA GLN A 54 -20.26 -0.90 21.01
C GLN A 54 -19.06 0.04 21.08
N ILE A 55 -18.93 0.78 22.18
CA ILE A 55 -17.84 1.73 22.42
C ILE A 55 -16.90 1.16 23.48
N PHE A 56 -15.59 1.32 23.28
CA PHE A 56 -14.57 1.09 24.29
C PHE A 56 -13.35 1.99 24.06
N ASN A 57 -12.46 2.09 25.04
CA ASN A 57 -11.24 2.88 24.91
C ASN A 57 -10.34 2.31 23.82
N TRP A 58 -9.67 3.20 23.08
CA TRP A 58 -8.68 2.83 22.09
C TRP A 58 -7.50 2.08 22.73
N ASP A 59 -6.96 1.11 21.99
CA ASP A 59 -5.71 0.42 22.31
C ASP A 59 -4.93 0.08 21.03
N GLU A 60 -3.70 -0.41 21.21
CA GLU A 60 -2.71 -0.65 20.16
C GLU A 60 -3.14 -1.64 19.06
N ARG A 61 -4.25 -2.36 19.23
CA ARG A 61 -4.80 -3.26 18.19
C ARG A 61 -5.48 -2.50 17.05
N PHE A 62 -5.80 -1.22 17.25
CA PHE A 62 -6.50 -0.37 16.27
C PHE A 62 -5.55 0.69 15.70
N ILE A 63 -4.70 0.30 14.74
CA ILE A 63 -3.72 1.18 14.11
C ILE A 63 -3.81 1.06 12.58
N GLY A 64 -3.90 2.22 11.92
CA GLY A 64 -4.04 2.34 10.46
C GLY A 64 -5.49 2.20 9.97
N CYS A 65 -5.61 2.09 8.65
CA CYS A 65 -6.83 1.62 7.99
C CYS A 65 -6.46 0.29 7.32
N THR A 66 -7.09 -0.80 7.77
CA THR A 66 -6.74 -2.16 7.36
C THR A 66 -7.78 -3.18 7.82
N LEU A 67 -7.57 -4.45 7.51
CA LEU A 67 -8.30 -5.59 8.07
C LEU A 67 -7.50 -6.23 9.22
N ILE A 68 -8.13 -6.40 10.39
CA ILE A 68 -7.54 -7.13 11.53
C ILE A 68 -8.39 -8.36 11.91
N LEU A 69 -7.77 -9.32 12.60
CA LEU A 69 -8.51 -10.40 13.28
C LEU A 69 -8.79 -10.02 14.74
N TYR A 70 -9.79 -9.18 14.95
CA TYR A 70 -10.21 -8.82 16.29
C TYR A 70 -11.00 -9.98 16.89
N ASN A 71 -10.51 -10.55 18.01
CA ASN A 71 -11.17 -11.69 18.65
C ASN A 71 -11.44 -12.88 17.69
N ASP A 72 -10.50 -13.13 16.78
CA ASP A 72 -10.56 -14.17 15.75
C ASP A 72 -11.59 -13.92 14.62
N TYR A 73 -12.18 -12.73 14.56
CA TYR A 73 -13.10 -12.34 13.48
C TYR A 73 -12.51 -11.25 12.58
N PRO A 74 -12.61 -11.38 11.25
CA PRO A 74 -12.19 -10.33 10.32
C PRO A 74 -12.98 -9.06 10.61
N THR A 75 -12.23 -7.99 10.91
CA THR A 75 -12.76 -6.70 11.32
C THR A 75 -12.02 -5.60 10.57
N ALA A 76 -12.72 -4.91 9.67
CA ALA A 76 -12.18 -3.74 8.98
C ALA A 76 -12.05 -2.57 9.98
N ILE A 77 -10.91 -1.88 10.01
CA ILE A 77 -10.70 -0.74 10.91
C ILE A 77 -10.38 0.51 10.10
N VAL A 78 -10.97 1.64 10.49
CA VAL A 78 -10.69 2.95 9.86
C VAL A 78 -10.48 4.01 10.94
N ASN A 79 -9.37 4.72 10.82
CA ASN A 79 -9.09 5.90 11.64
C ASN A 79 -9.87 7.10 11.11
N MET A 80 -10.80 7.61 11.92
CA MET A 80 -11.62 8.76 11.56
C MET A 80 -10.81 10.04 11.37
N ASP A 81 -9.67 10.18 12.08
CA ASP A 81 -8.81 11.37 12.00
C ASP A 81 -8.11 11.51 10.65
N LEU A 82 -8.12 10.47 9.80
CA LEU A 82 -7.56 10.50 8.44
C LEU A 82 -8.55 11.01 7.38
N CYS A 83 -9.82 11.24 7.75
CA CYS A 83 -10.87 11.62 6.81
C CYS A 83 -11.40 13.02 7.12
N GLU A 84 -11.35 13.92 6.13
CA GLU A 84 -11.81 15.31 6.30
C GLU A 84 -13.35 15.44 6.31
N ASN A 85 -14.04 14.54 5.61
CA ASN A 85 -15.50 14.60 5.40
C ASN A 85 -16.13 13.21 5.41
N TYR A 86 -17.47 13.19 5.42
CA TYR A 86 -18.26 11.97 5.48
C TYR A 86 -18.02 11.06 4.28
N GLU A 87 -17.96 11.65 3.08
CA GLU A 87 -17.84 10.92 1.82
C GLU A 87 -16.54 10.14 1.78
N SER A 88 -15.44 10.75 2.24
CA SER A 88 -14.13 10.12 2.33
C SER A 88 -14.09 9.02 3.40
N LEU A 89 -14.73 9.25 4.55
CA LEU A 89 -14.83 8.25 5.61
C LEU A 89 -15.65 7.03 5.16
N TYR A 90 -16.81 7.26 4.54
CA TYR A 90 -17.68 6.20 4.06
C TYR A 90 -17.00 5.40 2.94
N SER A 91 -16.38 6.05 1.96
CA SER A 91 -15.69 5.34 0.88
C SER A 91 -14.51 4.54 1.40
N LEU A 92 -13.68 5.10 2.29
CA LEU A 92 -12.56 4.38 2.90
C LEU A 92 -13.01 3.19 3.75
N LEU A 93 -14.14 3.31 4.46
CA LEU A 93 -14.72 2.15 5.15
C LEU A 93 -15.17 1.05 4.18
N VAL A 94 -15.80 1.42 3.05
CA VAL A 94 -16.19 0.45 2.02
C VAL A 94 -14.97 -0.24 1.42
N HIS A 95 -13.85 0.48 1.24
CA HIS A 95 -12.56 -0.08 0.84
C HIS A 95 -12.10 -1.18 1.80
N GLU A 96 -11.99 -0.86 3.10
CA GLU A 96 -11.49 -1.84 4.09
C GLU A 96 -12.45 -3.02 4.29
N LEU A 97 -13.75 -2.78 4.17
CA LEU A 97 -14.75 -3.86 4.15
C LEU A 97 -14.56 -4.78 2.94
N PHE A 98 -14.10 -4.25 1.81
CA PHE A 98 -13.82 -5.06 0.63
C PHE A 98 -12.60 -5.96 0.83
N HIS A 99 -11.57 -5.49 1.54
CA HIS A 99 -10.48 -6.37 1.99
C HIS A 99 -10.99 -7.47 2.92
N GLY A 100 -11.94 -7.17 3.81
CA GLY A 100 -12.65 -8.18 4.60
C GLY A 100 -13.41 -9.19 3.73
N PHE A 101 -14.05 -8.74 2.66
CA PHE A 101 -14.73 -9.61 1.72
C PHE A 101 -13.76 -10.48 0.91
N GLN A 102 -12.63 -9.92 0.45
CA GLN A 102 -11.55 -10.67 -0.18
C GLN A 102 -11.02 -11.78 0.75
N TYR A 103 -10.82 -11.46 2.03
CA TYR A 103 -10.42 -12.44 3.03
C TYR A 103 -11.44 -13.59 3.16
N VAL A 104 -12.73 -13.27 3.27
CA VAL A 104 -13.81 -14.28 3.34
C VAL A 104 -13.90 -15.12 2.06
N LYS A 105 -13.55 -14.54 0.91
CA LYS A 105 -13.45 -15.25 -0.38
C LYS A 105 -12.18 -16.08 -0.55
N GLY A 106 -11.28 -16.09 0.43
CA GLY A 106 -10.05 -16.86 0.39
C GLY A 106 -9.04 -16.32 -0.61
N GLU A 107 -8.99 -15.00 -0.79
CA GLU A 107 -7.99 -14.36 -1.64
C GLU A 107 -6.57 -14.68 -1.17
N THR A 108 -5.68 -15.02 -2.11
CA THR A 108 -4.29 -15.42 -1.84
C THR A 108 -3.26 -14.79 -2.76
N ARG A 109 -3.70 -14.00 -3.76
CA ARG A 109 -2.85 -13.36 -4.78
C ARG A 109 -2.11 -12.13 -4.23
N PHE A 110 -1.38 -12.30 -3.12
CA PHE A 110 -0.60 -11.24 -2.48
C PHE A 110 0.79 -11.13 -3.09
N ALA A 111 1.25 -9.89 -3.28
CA ALA A 111 2.56 -9.60 -3.87
C ALA A 111 3.70 -9.74 -2.85
N ASP A 112 4.90 -10.03 -3.34
CA ASP A 112 6.13 -9.88 -2.56
C ASP A 112 6.50 -8.39 -2.46
N GLU A 113 6.14 -7.76 -1.34
CA GLU A 113 6.39 -6.34 -1.06
C GLU A 113 7.87 -5.94 -1.19
N ILE A 114 8.81 -6.88 -1.06
CA ILE A 114 10.23 -6.58 -1.27
C ILE A 114 10.51 -6.16 -2.71
N LEU A 115 9.85 -6.79 -3.69
CA LEU A 115 10.00 -6.42 -5.09
C LEU A 115 9.52 -4.99 -5.37
N GLY A 116 8.48 -4.54 -4.66
CA GLY A 116 7.99 -3.17 -4.71
C GLY A 116 8.98 -2.16 -4.14
N ILE A 117 9.59 -2.50 -3.00
CA ILE A 117 10.60 -1.66 -2.34
C ILE A 117 11.85 -1.53 -3.24
N THR A 118 12.35 -2.64 -3.77
CA THR A 118 13.57 -2.67 -4.60
C THR A 118 13.30 -2.53 -6.10
N TYR A 119 12.14 -1.96 -6.46
CA TYR A 119 11.69 -1.92 -7.85
C TYR A 119 12.68 -1.12 -8.74
N PRO A 120 13.10 -1.66 -9.90
CA PRO A 120 14.15 -1.08 -10.72
C PRO A 120 13.67 0.17 -11.48
N LEU A 121 14.44 1.25 -11.37
CA LEU A 121 14.23 2.49 -12.13
C LEU A 121 14.94 2.47 -13.48
N SER A 122 14.76 1.40 -14.25
CA SER A 122 15.33 1.34 -15.61
C SER A 122 14.55 2.25 -16.56
N LYS A 123 15.27 2.98 -17.43
CA LYS A 123 14.67 3.93 -18.39
C LYS A 123 13.56 3.30 -19.22
N GLU A 124 13.82 2.12 -19.78
CA GLU A 124 12.84 1.42 -20.63
C GLU A 124 11.61 0.94 -19.86
N ASN A 125 11.78 0.42 -18.63
CA ASN A 125 10.63 0.02 -17.83
C ASN A 125 9.75 1.22 -17.46
N VAL A 126 10.37 2.33 -17.05
CA VAL A 126 9.64 3.56 -16.67
C VAL A 126 8.92 4.15 -17.88
N GLU A 127 9.58 4.24 -19.04
CA GLU A 127 8.96 4.75 -20.28
C GLU A 127 7.76 3.90 -20.69
N LEU A 128 7.93 2.57 -20.81
CA LEU A 128 6.85 1.65 -21.15
C LEU A 128 5.69 1.76 -20.17
N ARG A 129 6.00 1.79 -18.87
CA ARG A 129 5.01 1.89 -17.81
C ARG A 129 4.23 3.21 -17.87
N ASN A 130 4.89 4.32 -18.17
CA ASN A 130 4.22 5.61 -18.31
C ASN A 130 3.28 5.61 -19.52
N GLN A 131 3.72 5.06 -20.66
CA GLN A 131 2.91 4.99 -21.87
C GLN A 131 1.69 4.06 -21.70
N GLU A 132 1.84 2.89 -21.08
CA GLU A 132 0.71 1.98 -20.88
C GLU A 132 -0.36 2.62 -19.97
N ARG A 133 0.06 3.34 -18.92
CA ARG A 133 -0.86 3.99 -17.96
C ARG A 133 -1.64 5.12 -18.59
N ILE A 134 -1.00 5.91 -19.46
CA ILE A 134 -1.68 6.94 -20.25
C ILE A 134 -2.75 6.28 -21.14
N ASN A 135 -2.42 5.19 -21.83
CA ASN A 135 -3.37 4.47 -22.67
C ASN A 135 -4.53 3.86 -21.85
N LEU A 136 -4.26 3.32 -20.67
CA LEU A 136 -5.30 2.81 -19.77
C LEU A 136 -6.26 3.94 -19.34
N PHE A 137 -5.71 5.10 -18.96
CA PHE A 137 -6.49 6.28 -18.62
C PHE A 137 -7.33 6.77 -19.80
N SER A 138 -6.73 6.88 -20.99
CA SER A 138 -7.42 7.27 -22.22
C SER A 138 -8.52 6.28 -22.62
N ALA A 139 -8.30 4.98 -22.46
CA ALA A 139 -9.31 3.96 -22.75
C ALA A 139 -10.57 4.18 -21.91
N VAL A 140 -10.44 4.40 -20.60
CA VAL A 140 -11.61 4.61 -19.71
C VAL A 140 -12.38 5.89 -20.06
N LEU A 141 -11.69 6.98 -20.39
CA LEU A 141 -12.35 8.27 -20.65
C LEU A 141 -12.89 8.43 -22.08
N GLU A 142 -12.41 7.64 -23.03
CA GLU A 142 -12.86 7.72 -24.41
C GLU A 142 -14.33 7.27 -24.54
N LYS A 143 -15.13 8.01 -25.30
CA LYS A 143 -16.55 7.70 -25.52
C LYS A 143 -16.77 6.91 -26.81
N ASN A 144 -15.86 7.05 -27.79
CA ASN A 144 -15.91 6.30 -29.02
C ASN A 144 -15.36 4.87 -28.81
N ILE A 145 -16.21 3.87 -29.00
CA ILE A 145 -15.88 2.46 -28.73
C ILE A 145 -14.67 1.94 -29.53
N ILE A 146 -14.48 2.41 -30.77
CA ILE A 146 -13.37 1.98 -31.63
C ILE A 146 -12.05 2.55 -31.10
N LYS A 147 -12.03 3.85 -30.77
CA LYS A 147 -10.85 4.50 -30.17
C LYS A 147 -10.53 3.93 -28.79
N LYS A 148 -11.56 3.65 -27.98
CA LYS A 148 -11.41 3.00 -26.67
C LYS A 148 -10.71 1.65 -26.79
N LYS A 149 -11.17 0.78 -27.71
CA LYS A 149 -10.51 -0.50 -27.98
C LYS A 149 -9.08 -0.33 -28.46
N LEU A 150 -8.80 0.68 -29.29
CA LEU A 150 -7.43 0.97 -29.71
C LEU A 150 -6.53 1.33 -28.52
N TYR A 151 -6.98 2.18 -27.61
CA TYR A 151 -6.23 2.52 -26.39
C TYR A 151 -6.02 1.29 -25.49
N LEU A 152 -7.07 0.47 -25.29
CA LEU A 152 -6.97 -0.78 -24.52
C LEU A 152 -5.95 -1.75 -25.12
N ASN A 153 -6.03 -2.01 -26.43
CA ASN A 153 -5.07 -2.85 -27.14
C ASN A 153 -3.65 -2.30 -27.05
N THR A 154 -3.48 -0.97 -27.09
CA THR A 154 -2.17 -0.32 -26.94
C THR A 154 -1.62 -0.48 -25.53
N PHE A 155 -2.45 -0.31 -24.50
CA PHE A 155 -2.10 -0.60 -23.11
C PHE A 155 -1.62 -2.05 -22.95
N ILE A 156 -2.39 -3.02 -23.46
CA ILE A 156 -2.04 -4.44 -23.37
C ILE A 156 -0.74 -4.73 -24.11
N ALA A 157 -0.56 -4.23 -25.34
CA ALA A 157 0.65 -4.47 -26.13
C ALA A 157 1.92 -3.88 -25.49
N LEU A 158 1.83 -2.70 -24.88
CA LEU A 158 2.93 -2.09 -24.12
C LEU A 158 3.28 -2.92 -22.87
N ARG A 159 2.26 -3.39 -22.15
CA ARG A 159 2.43 -4.18 -20.94
C ARG A 159 2.97 -5.58 -21.23
N GLU A 160 2.55 -6.22 -22.31
CA GLU A 160 3.09 -7.51 -22.77
C GLU A 160 4.56 -7.39 -23.18
N LYS A 161 4.95 -6.28 -23.82
CA LYS A 161 6.35 -6.01 -24.09
C LYS A 161 7.17 -5.90 -22.80
N ARG A 162 6.61 -5.23 -21.79
CA ARG A 162 7.21 -5.10 -20.46
C ARG A 162 7.29 -6.45 -19.74
N ALA A 163 6.26 -7.29 -19.84
CA ALA A 163 6.20 -8.64 -19.29
C ALA A 163 7.38 -9.51 -19.73
N ASN A 164 7.72 -9.46 -21.02
CA ASN A 164 8.81 -10.25 -21.58
C ASN A 164 10.19 -9.88 -21.03
N LYS A 165 10.37 -8.63 -20.58
CA LYS A 165 11.66 -8.12 -20.11
C LYS A 165 11.76 -8.04 -18.58
N PHE A 166 10.64 -7.75 -17.92
CA PHE A 166 10.54 -7.54 -16.48
C PHE A 166 9.42 -8.38 -15.84
N PRO A 167 9.42 -9.72 -16.03
CA PRO A 167 8.30 -10.57 -15.65
C PRO A 167 7.96 -10.52 -14.15
N ASN A 168 8.98 -10.52 -13.28
CA ASN A 168 8.77 -10.47 -11.84
C ASN A 168 8.19 -9.12 -11.38
N ASN A 169 8.59 -8.03 -12.03
CA ASN A 169 8.09 -6.70 -11.72
C ASN A 169 6.64 -6.53 -12.17
N LEU A 170 6.31 -7.07 -13.35
CA LEU A 170 4.93 -7.09 -13.81
C LEU A 170 4.06 -7.95 -12.92
N LEU A 171 4.51 -9.16 -12.55
CA LEU A 171 3.76 -10.03 -11.64
C LEU A 171 3.48 -9.32 -10.30
N TYR A 172 4.49 -8.66 -9.72
CA TYR A 172 4.30 -7.84 -8.52
C TYR A 172 3.20 -6.79 -8.72
N GLU A 173 3.26 -6.01 -9.80
CA GLU A 173 2.23 -5.00 -10.10
C GLU A 173 0.85 -5.64 -10.29
N SER A 174 0.74 -6.73 -11.05
CA SER A 174 -0.54 -7.40 -11.31
C SER A 174 -1.17 -7.98 -10.05
N LEU A 175 -0.37 -8.49 -9.11
CA LEU A 175 -0.86 -8.95 -7.80
C LEU A 175 -1.36 -7.78 -6.96
N ILE A 176 -0.62 -6.66 -6.89
CA ILE A 176 -1.10 -5.44 -6.21
C ILE A 176 -2.39 -4.92 -6.86
N GLU A 177 -2.45 -4.84 -8.20
CA GLU A 177 -3.63 -4.41 -8.96
C GLU A 177 -4.84 -5.33 -8.69
N THR A 178 -4.61 -6.63 -8.48
CA THR A 178 -5.65 -7.62 -8.18
C THR A 178 -6.25 -7.44 -6.78
N ILE A 179 -5.44 -7.06 -5.80
CA ILE A 179 -5.92 -6.83 -4.43
C ILE A 179 -6.53 -5.43 -4.30
N GLU A 180 -5.79 -4.41 -4.70
CA GLU A 180 -6.08 -3.01 -4.40
C GLU A 180 -6.98 -2.36 -5.46
N GLY A 181 -6.94 -2.85 -6.69
CA GLY A 181 -7.78 -2.36 -7.79
C GLY A 181 -9.27 -2.51 -7.52
N PRO A 182 -9.76 -3.74 -7.21
CA PRO A 182 -11.14 -3.97 -6.79
C PRO A 182 -11.56 -3.19 -5.54
N ALA A 183 -10.68 -3.04 -4.55
CA ALA A 183 -10.94 -2.24 -3.35
C ALA A 183 -11.13 -0.75 -3.70
N TRP A 184 -10.23 -0.17 -4.50
CA TRP A 184 -10.35 1.19 -5.04
C TRP A 184 -11.58 1.36 -5.93
N TYR A 185 -11.97 0.32 -6.66
CA TYR A 185 -13.17 0.32 -7.49
C TYR A 185 -14.45 0.46 -6.68
N VAL A 186 -14.61 -0.30 -5.60
CA VAL A 186 -15.78 -0.12 -4.73
C VAL A 186 -15.70 1.18 -3.94
N GLU A 187 -14.50 1.64 -3.58
CA GLU A 187 -14.28 2.95 -2.95
C GLU A 187 -14.74 4.09 -3.86
N LEU A 188 -14.32 4.11 -5.13
CA LEU A 188 -14.71 5.12 -6.11
C LEU A 188 -16.23 5.18 -6.24
N LYS A 189 -16.89 4.02 -6.33
CA LYS A 189 -18.36 3.94 -6.43
C LYS A 189 -19.04 4.48 -5.18
N ALA A 190 -18.56 4.09 -4.00
CA ALA A 190 -19.07 4.57 -2.73
C ALA A 190 -18.89 6.08 -2.58
N PHE A 191 -17.71 6.61 -2.94
CA PHE A 191 -17.45 8.05 -2.92
C PHE A 191 -18.38 8.79 -3.89
N ALA A 192 -18.49 8.31 -5.13
CA ALA A 192 -19.34 8.89 -6.17
C ALA A 192 -20.83 8.91 -5.79
N GLU A 193 -21.31 7.92 -5.05
CA GLU A 193 -22.70 7.88 -4.57
C GLU A 193 -22.97 8.95 -3.51
N LYS A 194 -22.01 9.19 -2.61
CA LYS A 194 -22.22 10.10 -1.46
C LYS A 194 -21.85 11.55 -1.76
N THR A 195 -21.02 11.79 -2.76
CA THR A 195 -20.54 13.13 -3.10
C THR A 195 -21.48 13.88 -4.06
N PRO A 196 -21.63 15.21 -3.92
CA PRO A 196 -22.31 16.02 -4.93
C PRO A 196 -21.45 16.27 -6.18
N ILE A 197 -20.19 15.86 -6.17
CA ILE A 197 -19.26 16.03 -7.30
C ILE A 197 -19.69 15.13 -8.47
N ALA A 198 -19.70 15.68 -9.68
CA ALA A 198 -20.01 14.90 -10.88
C ALA A 198 -19.07 13.69 -11.04
N TYR A 199 -19.63 12.55 -11.45
CA TYR A 199 -18.89 11.28 -11.59
C TYR A 199 -17.62 11.41 -12.43
N GLU A 200 -17.64 12.18 -13.53
CA GLU A 200 -16.46 12.39 -14.37
C GLU A 200 -15.30 13.06 -13.60
N SER A 201 -15.61 13.99 -12.71
CA SER A 201 -14.59 14.65 -11.87
C SER A 201 -14.06 13.70 -10.79
N VAL A 202 -14.93 12.85 -10.21
CA VAL A 202 -14.50 11.79 -9.29
C VAL A 202 -13.56 10.82 -10.01
N LEU A 203 -13.94 10.35 -11.19
CA LEU A 203 -13.15 9.43 -12.01
C LEU A 203 -11.77 10.01 -12.36
N LYS A 204 -11.71 11.30 -12.73
CA LYS A 204 -10.44 12.00 -12.97
C LYS A 204 -9.57 12.07 -11.72
N LYS A 205 -10.15 12.35 -10.54
CA LYS A 205 -9.42 12.35 -9.25
C LYS A 205 -8.78 11.00 -8.99
N TYR A 206 -9.55 9.91 -9.09
CA TYR A 206 -9.05 8.56 -8.86
C TYR A 206 -8.06 8.09 -9.94
N GLY A 207 -8.13 8.64 -11.16
CA GLY A 207 -7.20 8.37 -12.26
C GLY A 207 -5.94 9.23 -12.28
N GLN A 208 -5.81 10.25 -11.41
CA GLN A 208 -4.70 11.21 -11.46
C GLN A 208 -3.32 10.52 -11.36
N ASN A 209 -3.20 9.49 -10.53
CA ASN A 209 -1.94 8.74 -10.37
C ASN A 209 -1.52 7.98 -11.65
N LEU A 210 -2.42 7.75 -12.62
CA LEU A 210 -2.05 7.16 -13.92
C LEU A 210 -1.29 8.14 -14.81
N GLN A 211 -1.51 9.44 -14.61
CA GLN A 211 -0.88 10.51 -15.39
C GLN A 211 0.31 11.15 -14.68
N ASP A 212 0.34 11.12 -13.34
CA ASP A 212 1.45 11.64 -12.56
C ASP A 212 2.66 10.69 -12.63
N LYS A 213 3.56 10.94 -13.58
CA LYS A 213 4.77 10.14 -13.81
C LYS A 213 5.74 10.22 -12.64
N TYR A 214 5.80 11.36 -11.95
CA TYR A 214 6.71 11.59 -10.83
C TYR A 214 6.29 10.77 -9.61
N GLU A 215 5.02 10.88 -9.20
CA GLU A 215 4.48 10.09 -8.09
C GLU A 215 4.47 8.60 -8.44
N SER A 216 4.06 8.24 -9.67
CA SER A 216 3.93 6.83 -10.04
C SER A 216 5.27 6.10 -10.19
N THR A 217 6.35 6.81 -10.48
CA THR A 217 7.72 6.27 -10.49
C THR A 217 8.31 6.22 -9.08
N SER A 218 7.96 7.17 -8.22
CA SER A 218 8.46 7.24 -6.85
C SER A 218 7.74 6.28 -5.90
N ASN A 219 6.46 5.99 -6.15
CA ASN A 219 5.61 5.15 -5.31
C ASN A 219 4.93 4.04 -6.13
N ILE A 220 5.69 2.98 -6.41
CA ILE A 220 5.25 1.89 -7.29
C ILE A 220 3.97 1.24 -6.78
N ARG A 221 3.90 0.87 -5.50
CA ARG A 221 2.75 0.17 -4.93
C ARG A 221 1.46 1.00 -5.04
N LYS A 222 1.46 2.21 -4.49
CA LYS A 222 0.29 3.11 -4.55
C LYS A 222 -0.14 3.41 -5.98
N SER A 223 0.81 3.51 -6.90
CA SER A 223 0.48 3.79 -8.31
C SER A 223 -0.27 2.64 -9.00
N CYS A 224 -0.23 1.41 -8.46
CA CYS A 224 -0.98 0.28 -9.00
C CYS A 224 -2.49 0.37 -8.72
N TYR A 225 -2.89 1.12 -7.70
CA TYR A 225 -4.29 1.19 -7.26
C TYR A 225 -5.23 1.72 -8.34
N SER A 226 -4.89 2.89 -8.90
CA SER A 226 -5.63 3.49 -10.01
C SER A 226 -5.60 2.63 -11.27
N SER A 227 -4.51 1.88 -11.49
CA SER A 227 -4.39 0.97 -12.63
C SER A 227 -5.37 -0.20 -12.49
N GLY A 228 -5.37 -0.88 -11.35
CA GLY A 228 -6.34 -1.93 -11.05
C GLY A 228 -7.78 -1.44 -11.12
N LEU A 229 -8.08 -0.28 -10.51
CA LEU A 229 -9.38 0.38 -10.61
C LEU A 229 -9.84 0.57 -12.07
N PHE A 230 -8.97 1.12 -12.92
CA PHE A 230 -9.33 1.44 -14.31
C PHE A 230 -9.50 0.16 -15.14
N MET A 231 -8.77 -0.91 -14.82
CA MET A 231 -9.00 -2.23 -15.40
C MET A 231 -10.38 -2.77 -15.03
N CYS A 232 -10.80 -2.67 -13.76
CA CYS A 232 -12.16 -3.05 -13.32
C CYS A 232 -13.25 -2.30 -14.10
N LEU A 233 -13.06 -0.99 -14.35
CA LEU A 233 -14.01 -0.16 -15.11
C LEU A 233 -14.14 -0.60 -16.57
N LEU A 234 -13.03 -0.97 -17.22
CA LEU A 234 -13.07 -1.48 -18.59
C LEU A 234 -13.69 -2.88 -18.66
N LEU A 235 -13.41 -3.74 -17.68
CA LEU A 235 -14.01 -5.07 -17.59
C LEU A 235 -15.53 -4.99 -17.41
N ASP A 236 -16.04 -4.03 -16.64
CA ASP A 236 -17.49 -3.78 -16.55
C ASP A 236 -18.15 -3.50 -17.90
N GLU A 237 -17.43 -2.81 -18.79
CA GLU A 237 -17.95 -2.41 -20.10
C GLU A 237 -17.81 -3.52 -21.15
N PHE A 238 -16.70 -4.25 -21.13
CA PHE A 238 -16.34 -5.20 -22.18
C PHE A 238 -16.51 -6.68 -21.82
N SER A 239 -16.58 -7.02 -20.53
CA SER A 239 -16.77 -8.38 -20.03
C SER A 239 -17.83 -8.44 -18.93
N PRO A 240 -19.12 -8.23 -19.25
CA PRO A 240 -20.18 -8.34 -18.25
C PRO A 240 -20.15 -9.72 -17.58
N GLY A 241 -20.13 -9.74 -16.24
CA GLY A 241 -20.05 -10.98 -15.45
C GLY A 241 -18.64 -11.34 -14.94
N TRP A 242 -17.59 -10.63 -15.36
CA TRP A 242 -16.19 -10.93 -14.94
C TRP A 242 -15.98 -11.04 -13.42
N LYS A 243 -16.80 -10.34 -12.62
CA LYS A 243 -16.72 -10.36 -11.14
C LYS A 243 -17.14 -11.70 -10.54
N GLU A 244 -17.96 -12.48 -11.24
CA GLU A 244 -18.45 -13.79 -10.79
C GLU A 244 -17.35 -14.85 -10.89
N SER A 245 -16.51 -14.75 -11.93
CA SER A 245 -15.35 -15.60 -12.17
C SER A 245 -14.06 -15.07 -11.55
N PHE A 246 -14.09 -13.97 -10.80
CA PHE A 246 -12.89 -13.35 -10.23
C PHE A 246 -12.31 -14.12 -9.02
N TRP A 247 -13.17 -14.86 -8.32
CA TRP A 247 -12.83 -15.52 -7.04
C TRP A 247 -12.38 -16.96 -7.24
N GLY A 248 -11.39 -17.38 -6.44
CA GLY A 248 -10.92 -18.78 -6.43
C GLY A 248 -10.04 -19.17 -7.61
N GLU A 249 -9.64 -18.20 -8.43
CA GLU A 249 -8.78 -18.38 -9.60
C GLU A 249 -7.35 -17.90 -9.33
N GLU A 250 -6.38 -18.50 -10.01
CA GLU A 250 -4.98 -18.06 -9.99
C GLU A 250 -4.73 -16.85 -10.90
N GLU A 251 -5.59 -16.65 -11.91
CA GLU A 251 -5.49 -15.53 -12.86
C GLU A 251 -5.57 -14.18 -12.14
N THR A 252 -4.68 -13.25 -12.48
CA THR A 252 -4.71 -11.88 -11.96
C THR A 252 -5.78 -11.04 -12.67
N LEU A 253 -6.09 -9.87 -12.12
CA LEU A 253 -6.93 -8.88 -12.79
C LEU A 253 -6.40 -8.51 -14.19
N TYR A 254 -5.07 -8.48 -14.35
CA TYR A 254 -4.45 -8.22 -15.64
C TYR A 254 -4.64 -9.39 -16.62
N ASP A 255 -4.57 -10.64 -16.16
CA ASP A 255 -4.81 -11.80 -17.02
C ASP A 255 -6.23 -11.77 -17.61
N ILE A 256 -7.22 -11.38 -16.80
CA ILE A 256 -8.61 -11.23 -17.26
C ILE A 256 -8.73 -10.11 -18.30
N ILE A 257 -8.17 -8.91 -18.05
CA ILE A 257 -8.31 -7.80 -19.02
C ILE A 257 -7.53 -8.07 -20.31
N LYS A 258 -6.42 -8.80 -20.23
CA LYS A 258 -5.60 -9.18 -21.39
C LYS A 258 -6.41 -9.99 -22.41
N GLN A 259 -7.36 -10.80 -21.95
CA GLN A 259 -8.25 -11.59 -22.82
C GLN A 259 -9.14 -10.72 -23.72
N LEU A 260 -9.30 -9.43 -23.41
CA LEU A 260 -10.05 -8.49 -24.26
C LEU A 260 -9.27 -8.02 -25.49
N SER A 261 -7.96 -8.28 -25.57
CA SER A 261 -7.16 -7.82 -26.70
C SER A 261 -7.37 -8.67 -27.95
N ASP A 262 -7.37 -8.02 -29.11
CA ASP A 262 -7.31 -8.68 -30.42
C ASP A 262 -5.87 -8.99 -30.88
N ASN A 263 -4.86 -8.61 -30.10
CA ASN A 263 -3.42 -8.76 -30.39
C ASN A 263 -2.96 -8.16 -31.73
N LEU A 264 -3.72 -7.20 -32.30
CA LEU A 264 -3.39 -6.57 -33.57
C LEU A 264 -2.31 -5.48 -33.42
N VAL A 265 -2.27 -4.80 -32.27
CA VAL A 265 -1.28 -3.75 -31.97
C VAL A 265 0.05 -4.40 -31.57
N LYS A 266 1.14 -4.00 -32.22
CA LYS A 266 2.50 -4.49 -31.93
C LYS A 266 3.45 -3.32 -31.63
N ILE A 267 4.16 -3.40 -30.51
CA ILE A 267 5.11 -2.38 -30.07
C ILE A 267 6.55 -2.84 -30.37
N ASN A 268 7.14 -2.36 -31.47
CA ASN A 268 8.47 -2.82 -31.91
C ASN A 268 9.61 -2.20 -31.11
N GLN A 269 9.75 -0.87 -31.14
CA GLN A 269 10.75 -0.12 -30.38
C GLN A 269 10.05 0.98 -29.59
N VAL A 270 10.60 1.30 -28.43
CA VAL A 270 10.12 2.41 -27.60
C VAL A 270 11.26 3.38 -27.46
N GLU A 271 11.01 4.63 -27.85
CA GLU A 271 11.94 5.73 -27.68
C GLU A 271 11.85 6.23 -26.25
N ILE A 272 13.00 6.38 -25.59
CA ILE A 272 13.07 6.93 -24.24
C ILE A 272 12.98 8.45 -24.34
N SER A 273 11.94 9.02 -23.74
CA SER A 273 11.77 10.47 -23.69
C SER A 273 12.74 11.12 -22.69
N SER A 274 13.06 12.40 -22.90
CA SER A 274 13.82 13.19 -21.93
C SER A 274 13.10 13.30 -20.58
N GLU A 275 11.77 13.36 -20.62
CA GLU A 275 10.91 13.40 -19.42
C GLU A 275 11.08 12.13 -18.57
N THR A 276 11.26 10.95 -19.18
CA THR A 276 11.55 9.72 -18.43
C THR A 276 12.86 9.83 -17.65
N GLU A 277 13.88 10.49 -18.20
CA GLU A 277 15.13 10.72 -17.47
C GLU A 277 14.93 11.69 -16.30
N GLU A 278 14.17 12.77 -16.50
CA GLU A 278 13.82 13.73 -15.44
C GLU A 278 13.07 13.06 -14.28
N VAL A 279 12.07 12.23 -14.60
CA VAL A 279 11.26 11.50 -13.62
C VAL A 279 12.10 10.49 -12.82
N ILE A 280 13.02 9.77 -13.48
CA ILE A 280 13.94 8.85 -12.80
C ILE A 280 14.88 9.61 -11.87
N ASN A 281 15.48 10.70 -12.35
CA ASN A 281 16.38 11.53 -11.56
C ASN A 281 15.66 12.11 -10.34
N PHE A 282 14.42 12.59 -10.52
CA PHE A 282 13.59 13.04 -9.41
C PHE A 282 13.38 11.94 -8.36
N ALA A 283 12.99 10.73 -8.77
CA ALA A 283 12.76 9.63 -7.84
C ALA A 283 14.05 9.24 -7.08
N ILE A 284 15.20 9.25 -7.75
CA ILE A 284 16.52 9.00 -7.14
C ILE A 284 16.88 10.10 -6.13
N GLU A 285 16.75 11.37 -6.51
CA GLU A 285 17.07 12.51 -5.64
C GLU A 285 16.12 12.59 -4.43
N CYS A 286 14.84 12.28 -4.59
CA CYS A 286 13.90 12.18 -3.46
C CYS A 286 14.33 11.10 -2.45
N ARG A 287 14.74 9.92 -2.95
CA ARG A 287 15.27 8.85 -2.08
C ARG A 287 16.50 9.33 -1.35
N LYS A 288 17.51 9.82 -2.08
CA LYS A 288 18.77 10.34 -1.53
C LYS A 288 18.55 11.44 -0.47
N THR A 289 17.77 12.47 -0.80
CA THR A 289 17.44 13.57 0.11
C THR A 289 16.76 13.07 1.39
N THR A 290 15.92 12.03 1.31
CA THR A 290 15.28 11.47 2.50
C THR A 290 16.30 10.81 3.43
N PHE A 291 17.30 10.10 2.90
CA PHE A 291 18.40 9.55 3.69
C PHE A 291 19.28 10.64 4.28
N GLU A 292 19.68 11.64 3.49
CA GLU A 292 20.47 12.78 3.98
C GLU A 292 19.74 13.54 5.09
N SER A 293 18.44 13.76 4.93
CA SER A 293 17.61 14.41 5.94
C SER A 293 17.56 13.62 7.24
N PHE A 294 17.46 12.28 7.17
CA PHE A 294 17.57 11.43 8.36
C PHE A 294 18.95 11.53 8.99
N GLU A 295 20.02 11.38 8.21
CA GLU A 295 21.41 11.40 8.68
C GLU A 295 21.82 12.76 9.29
N GLN A 296 21.11 13.85 9.00
CA GLN A 296 21.33 15.19 9.55
C GLN A 296 20.45 15.53 10.76
N GLN A 297 19.54 14.65 11.19
CA GLN A 297 18.68 14.93 12.33
C GLN A 297 19.52 15.10 13.60
N LYS A 298 19.11 16.05 14.46
CA LYS A 298 19.74 16.24 15.77
C LYS A 298 19.39 15.08 16.69
N GLY A 299 20.39 14.58 17.40
CA GLY A 299 20.22 13.54 18.40
C GLY A 299 21.52 12.79 18.61
N ILE A 300 21.42 11.64 19.25
CA ILE A 300 22.56 10.75 19.48
C ILE A 300 22.52 9.67 18.41
N HIS A 301 23.53 9.65 17.54
CA HIS A 301 23.64 8.69 16.47
C HIS A 301 24.17 7.38 17.03
N LEU A 302 23.33 6.35 17.07
CA LEU A 302 23.73 5.00 17.46
C LEU A 302 23.89 4.15 16.21
N PHE A 303 25.09 3.62 16.01
CA PHE A 303 25.38 2.58 15.04
C PHE A 303 25.49 1.23 15.74
N ILE A 304 24.72 0.25 15.29
CA ILE A 304 24.82 -1.13 15.77
C ILE A 304 25.37 -1.98 14.62
N GLU A 305 26.58 -2.49 14.76
CA GLU A 305 27.29 -3.24 13.72
C GLU A 305 27.50 -4.68 14.13
N GLY A 306 27.19 -5.63 13.24
CA GLY A 306 27.32 -7.05 13.53
C GLY A 306 26.40 -7.90 12.67
N LYS A 307 26.16 -9.14 13.09
CA LYS A 307 25.21 -10.03 12.42
C LYS A 307 23.79 -9.77 12.94
N ILE A 308 22.97 -9.12 12.12
CA ILE A 308 21.61 -8.71 12.48
C ILE A 308 20.63 -9.30 11.45
N ASP A 309 19.59 -9.98 11.92
CA ASP A 309 18.54 -10.52 11.04
C ASP A 309 17.26 -9.68 11.14
N ALA A 310 16.71 -9.21 10.02
CA ALA A 310 15.35 -8.64 10.02
C ALA A 310 14.31 -9.76 10.22
N LYS A 311 13.34 -9.53 11.11
CA LYS A 311 12.26 -10.47 11.44
C LYS A 311 10.90 -10.03 10.94
N SER A 312 10.58 -8.76 11.13
CA SER A 312 9.36 -8.16 10.58
C SER A 312 9.55 -6.65 10.44
N PHE A 313 8.79 -6.05 9.54
CA PHE A 313 8.80 -4.62 9.26
C PHE A 313 7.49 -4.25 8.58
N ASP A 314 7.22 -2.95 8.50
CA ASP A 314 6.12 -2.40 7.72
C ASP A 314 6.58 -2.12 6.28
N PRO A 315 6.19 -2.95 5.28
CA PRO A 315 6.62 -2.76 3.90
C PRO A 315 6.16 -1.44 3.28
N MET A 316 5.05 -0.87 3.77
CA MET A 316 4.49 0.37 3.25
C MET A 316 5.33 1.60 3.58
N ASN A 317 6.21 1.48 4.58
CA ASN A 317 6.93 2.60 5.17
C ASN A 317 8.44 2.39 5.10
N ILE A 318 8.90 1.83 3.99
CA ILE A 318 10.33 1.62 3.68
C ILE A 318 10.74 2.39 2.43
N ILE A 319 11.89 3.04 2.50
CA ILE A 319 12.56 3.62 1.33
C ILE A 319 13.89 2.89 1.14
N SER A 320 14.14 2.38 -0.07
CA SER A 320 15.44 1.81 -0.43
C SER A 320 16.29 2.82 -1.21
N PHE A 321 17.58 2.88 -0.90
CA PHE A 321 18.57 3.56 -1.70
C PHE A 321 19.88 2.78 -1.65
N GLU A 322 20.32 2.26 -2.81
CA GLU A 322 21.46 1.35 -2.92
C GLU A 322 21.31 0.12 -2.00
N TYR A 323 22.19 -0.04 -1.01
CA TYR A 323 22.17 -1.10 -0.01
C TYR A 323 21.57 -0.67 1.34
N LYS A 324 20.99 0.54 1.39
CA LYS A 324 20.36 1.11 2.58
C LYS A 324 18.83 1.02 2.49
N PHE A 325 18.19 0.75 3.62
CA PHE A 325 16.74 0.73 3.78
C PHE A 325 16.35 1.58 4.99
N LEU A 326 15.62 2.66 4.75
CA LEU A 326 15.07 3.49 5.81
C LEU A 326 13.68 2.95 6.16
N HIS A 327 13.58 2.29 7.31
CA HIS A 327 12.32 1.90 7.92
C HIS A 327 11.78 3.09 8.71
N LYS A 328 10.61 3.61 8.38
CA LYS A 328 10.06 4.82 9.03
C LYS A 328 9.22 4.53 10.28
N ASN A 329 8.56 3.38 10.33
CA ASN A 329 7.62 3.03 11.41
C ASN A 329 8.26 2.10 12.43
N PHE A 330 8.56 0.87 12.03
CA PHE A 330 9.25 -0.09 12.88
C PHE A 330 10.12 -1.07 12.09
N LEU A 331 11.06 -1.66 12.80
CA LEU A 331 11.83 -2.83 12.37
C LEU A 331 12.03 -3.75 13.57
N LYS A 332 11.58 -5.00 13.44
CA LYS A 332 11.91 -6.07 14.39
C LYS A 332 13.15 -6.79 13.90
N VAL A 333 14.17 -6.87 14.74
CA VAL A 333 15.45 -7.52 14.44
C VAL A 333 15.77 -8.62 15.43
N ARG A 334 16.64 -9.54 15.03
CA ARG A 334 17.29 -10.49 15.92
C ARG A 334 18.79 -10.21 15.99
N ILE A 335 19.30 -10.05 17.20
CA ILE A 335 20.72 -9.81 17.52
C ILE A 335 21.10 -10.77 18.63
N ASN A 336 22.18 -11.54 18.47
CA ASN A 336 22.64 -12.50 19.49
C ASN A 336 21.54 -13.45 20.02
N ASN A 337 20.68 -13.93 19.11
CA ASN A 337 19.51 -14.79 19.36
C ASN A 337 18.36 -14.15 20.15
N GLU A 338 18.46 -12.88 20.53
CA GLU A 338 17.39 -12.11 21.17
C GLU A 338 16.68 -11.24 20.13
N GLU A 339 15.37 -11.05 20.30
CA GLU A 339 14.56 -10.21 19.40
C GLU A 339 14.31 -8.83 19.99
N TYR A 340 14.50 -7.81 19.16
CA TYR A 340 14.34 -6.40 19.53
C TYR A 340 13.38 -5.73 18.57
N LEU A 341 12.45 -4.95 19.12
CA LEU A 341 11.54 -4.13 18.32
C LEU A 341 12.02 -2.68 18.35
N VAL A 342 12.35 -2.14 17.17
CA VAL A 342 12.72 -0.74 17.00
C VAL A 342 11.49 0.00 16.47
N GLN A 343 10.75 0.71 17.33
CA GLN A 343 9.55 1.48 16.95
C GLN A 343 9.88 2.95 16.68
N GLN A 344 10.84 3.18 15.80
CA GLN A 344 11.24 4.51 15.34
C GLN A 344 11.92 4.40 13.97
N PRO A 345 12.10 5.54 13.26
CA PRO A 345 12.90 5.57 12.05
C PRO A 345 14.31 4.99 12.25
N VAL A 346 14.72 4.05 11.39
CA VAL A 346 16.03 3.40 11.43
C VAL A 346 16.52 3.11 10.02
N ILE A 347 17.80 3.38 9.75
CA ILE A 347 18.46 2.92 8.53
C ILE A 347 19.06 1.54 8.79
N ALA A 348 18.66 0.56 8.00
CA ALA A 348 19.31 -0.75 7.90
C ALA A 348 20.25 -0.77 6.68
N TYR A 349 21.49 -1.15 6.90
CA TYR A 349 22.47 -1.42 5.85
C TYR A 349 22.51 -2.92 5.63
N CYS A 350 22.19 -3.36 4.42
CA CYS A 350 21.98 -4.77 4.12
C CYS A 350 23.04 -5.31 3.17
N LYS A 351 23.40 -6.59 3.35
CA LYS A 351 24.30 -7.31 2.44
C LYS A 351 23.50 -8.32 1.64
N ASN A 352 23.41 -8.12 0.32
CA ASN A 352 22.72 -8.95 -0.67
C ASN A 352 21.18 -9.01 -0.54
N ARG A 353 20.63 -9.12 0.68
CA ARG A 353 19.19 -9.25 0.95
C ARG A 353 18.79 -8.40 2.14
N LEU A 354 17.54 -7.93 2.14
CA LEU A 354 16.92 -7.13 3.21
C LEU A 354 16.98 -7.78 4.59
N GLN A 355 16.93 -9.11 4.64
CA GLN A 355 16.97 -9.85 5.91
C GLN A 355 18.36 -9.84 6.56
N ASN A 356 19.43 -9.62 5.78
CA ASN A 356 20.81 -9.71 6.24
C ASN A 356 21.36 -8.30 6.50
N ILE A 357 21.15 -7.81 7.71
CA ILE A 357 21.57 -6.48 8.14
C ILE A 357 22.99 -6.60 8.72
N ILE A 358 23.88 -5.72 8.26
CA ILE A 358 25.26 -5.61 8.77
C ILE A 358 25.44 -4.41 9.70
N LYS A 359 24.55 -3.42 9.58
CA LYS A 359 24.55 -2.23 10.41
C LYS A 359 23.16 -1.66 10.54
N LEU A 360 22.82 -1.15 11.72
CA LEU A 360 21.68 -0.27 11.96
C LEU A 360 22.20 1.13 12.31
N HIS A 361 21.49 2.16 11.88
CA HIS A 361 21.72 3.54 12.30
C HIS A 361 20.41 4.12 12.85
N LEU A 362 20.42 4.40 14.15
CA LEU A 362 19.33 4.99 14.91
C LEU A 362 19.72 6.40 15.38
N ILE A 363 18.72 7.25 15.61
CA ILE A 363 18.92 8.57 16.21
C ILE A 363 18.11 8.65 17.50
N LEU A 364 18.81 8.58 18.63
CA LEU A 364 18.20 8.50 19.95
C LEU A 364 17.94 9.91 20.52
N LYS A 365 16.81 10.06 21.22
CA LYS A 365 16.46 11.28 21.96
C LYS A 365 17.27 11.43 23.24
N ASN A 366 17.53 10.32 23.92
CA ASN A 366 18.22 10.26 25.21
C ASN A 366 19.48 9.42 25.10
N ASN A 367 20.47 9.68 25.95
CA ASN A 367 21.65 8.81 26.04
C ASN A 367 21.21 7.41 26.50
N PRO A 368 21.71 6.33 25.88
CA PRO A 368 21.49 4.98 26.41
C PRO A 368 22.20 4.82 27.76
N ILE A 369 21.75 3.88 28.57
CA ILE A 369 22.44 3.52 29.82
C ILE A 369 23.61 2.61 29.45
N GLU A 370 24.81 3.08 29.78
CA GLU A 370 26.08 2.42 29.53
C GLU A 370 26.34 1.38 30.63
N ASN A 371 26.49 0.10 30.26
CA ASN A 371 26.88 -1.00 31.16
C ASN A 371 28.22 -1.58 30.71
N ALA A 372 28.85 -2.45 31.50
CA ALA A 372 30.18 -2.98 31.16
C ALA A 372 30.24 -3.68 29.78
N ASP A 373 29.19 -4.40 29.39
CA ASP A 373 29.11 -5.22 28.17
C ASP A 373 27.79 -5.05 27.39
N SER A 374 27.07 -3.94 27.64
CA SER A 374 25.78 -3.69 26.98
C SER A 374 25.35 -2.23 27.00
N LEU A 375 24.48 -1.86 26.06
CA LEU A 375 23.73 -0.61 26.09
C LEU A 375 22.25 -0.90 26.37
N THR A 376 21.66 -0.16 27.32
CA THR A 376 20.20 -0.13 27.51
C THR A 376 19.63 1.05 26.75
N ILE A 377 18.83 0.78 25.73
CA ILE A 377 18.24 1.79 24.86
C ILE A 377 16.75 1.93 25.18
N ASP A 378 16.33 3.16 25.45
CA ASP A 378 14.93 3.48 25.75
C ASP A 378 14.00 3.03 24.61
N GLY A 379 12.92 2.33 24.97
CA GLY A 379 11.95 1.76 24.02
C GLY A 379 12.43 0.55 23.21
N ILE A 380 13.68 0.08 23.36
CA ILE A 380 14.21 -1.09 22.62
C ILE A 380 14.64 -2.21 23.57
N GLY A 381 15.37 -1.88 24.65
CA GLY A 381 15.86 -2.83 25.63
C GLY A 381 17.39 -2.90 25.73
N VAL A 382 17.89 -3.97 26.33
CA VAL A 382 19.33 -4.18 26.59
C VAL A 382 19.96 -4.97 25.45
N ILE A 383 20.91 -4.37 24.74
CA ILE A 383 21.67 -5.02 23.68
C ILE A 383 23.11 -5.25 24.15
N LYS A 384 23.52 -6.51 24.21
CA LYS A 384 24.88 -6.92 24.60
C LYS A 384 25.85 -6.69 23.46
N GLY A 385 27.03 -6.17 23.78
CA GLY A 385 28.10 -5.89 22.84
C GLY A 385 29.16 -4.95 23.41
N MET A 386 30.27 -4.83 22.71
CA MET A 386 31.29 -3.81 23.02
C MET A 386 30.86 -2.49 22.40
N TYR A 387 31.07 -1.36 23.08
CA TYR A 387 30.71 -0.06 22.53
C TYR A 387 31.81 0.98 22.66
N GLN A 388 31.77 1.96 21.77
CA GLN A 388 32.64 3.13 21.73
C GLN A 388 31.80 4.39 21.59
N LYS A 389 32.22 5.48 22.24
CA LYS A 389 31.50 6.76 22.23
C LYS A 389 32.43 7.88 21.81
N HIS A 390 31.99 8.65 20.81
CA HIS A 390 32.67 9.83 20.31
C HIS A 390 31.64 10.96 20.17
N GLU A 391 31.69 11.92 21.09
CA GLU A 391 30.72 13.04 21.16
C GLU A 391 29.25 12.52 21.15
N ASN A 392 28.48 12.87 20.12
CA ASN A 392 27.08 12.47 19.93
C ASN A 392 26.92 11.18 19.13
N VAL A 393 28.00 10.43 18.92
CA VAL A 393 28.00 9.16 18.17
C VAL A 393 28.38 8.01 19.07
N LEU A 394 27.58 6.95 19.07
CA LEU A 394 27.88 5.66 19.70
C LEU A 394 27.97 4.57 18.64
N TYR A 395 28.96 3.69 18.79
CA TYR A 395 29.10 2.47 18.02
C TYR A 395 28.96 1.29 18.97
N LEU A 396 28.06 0.36 18.67
CA LEU A 396 27.84 -0.89 19.38
C LEU A 396 28.15 -2.05 18.45
N TYR A 397 29.09 -2.91 18.83
CA TYR A 397 29.54 -4.08 18.06
C TYR A 397 28.97 -5.36 18.68
N VAL A 398 28.19 -6.11 17.88
CA VAL A 398 27.36 -7.26 18.34
C VAL A 398 27.64 -8.58 17.66
#